data_AF-A0A3D1WES1-F1
#
_entry.id   AF-A0A3D1WES1-F1
#
_cell.length_a   1.000
_cell.length_b   1.000
_cell.length_c   1.000
_cell.angle_alpha   90.00
_cell.angle_beta   90.00
_cell.angle_gamma   90.00
#
_symmetry.space_group_name_H-M   'P 1'
#
loop_
_entity.id
_entity.type
_entity.pdbx_description
1 polymer ?
#
loop_
_entity_poly.entity_id
_entity_poly.type
_entity_poly.pdbx_seq_one_letter_code
_entity_poly.pdbx_strand_id
1 'polypeptide(L)'
;MLELECVLRSRYGFRPKILAAAIAGIAALPNVVLGERLAVLAAAEQLARGWDFADALHHALSAGCDEFVTLDTDHAKRAAKHTGGTATAVPKVVRL
;
A
#
# COMPACT_ATOMS: atom_id res chain seq x y z
N MET A 1 -11.34 1.53 -2.08
CA MET A 1 -10.13 2.17 -2.63
C MET A 1 -9.27 1.18 -3.40
N LEU A 2 -9.03 -0.02 -2.86
CA LEU A 2 -8.27 -1.09 -3.52
C LEU A 2 -8.74 -1.39 -4.96
N GLU A 3 -10.04 -1.69 -5.13
CA GLU A 3 -10.61 -2.01 -6.45
C GLU A 3 -10.50 -0.84 -7.44
N LEU A 4 -10.70 0.39 -6.95
CA LEU A 4 -10.60 1.60 -7.79
C LEU A 4 -9.18 1.78 -8.30
N GLU A 5 -8.19 1.70 -7.41
CA GLU A 5 -6.78 1.78 -7.79
C GLU A 5 -6.42 0.67 -8.78
N CYS A 6 -6.83 -0.57 -8.48
CA CYS A 6 -6.53 -1.74 -9.31
C CYS A 6 -7.05 -1.56 -10.73
N VAL A 7 -8.30 -1.14 -10.88
CA VAL A 7 -8.90 -0.89 -12.21
C VAL A 7 -8.18 0.24 -12.93
N LEU A 8 -7.93 1.38 -12.28
CA LEU A 8 -7.27 2.52 -12.90
C LEU A 8 -5.83 2.21 -13.32
N ARG A 9 -5.10 1.43 -12.53
CA ARG A 9 -3.74 0.98 -12.87
C ARG A 9 -3.75 -0.06 -13.98
N SER A 10 -4.47 -1.17 -13.79
CA SER A 10 -4.40 -2.34 -14.68
C SER A 10 -5.12 -2.15 -16.00
N ARG A 11 -6.31 -1.52 -15.98
CA ARG A 11 -7.15 -1.36 -17.17
C ARG A 11 -6.86 -0.09 -17.94
N TYR A 12 -6.50 0.99 -17.24
CA TYR A 12 -6.31 2.31 -17.83
C TYR A 12 -4.84 2.77 -17.85
N GLY A 13 -3.92 2.02 -17.23
CA GLY A 13 -2.49 2.31 -17.30
C GLY A 13 -2.08 3.61 -16.60
N PHE A 14 -2.87 4.10 -15.65
CA PHE A 14 -2.53 5.33 -14.94
C PHE A 14 -1.24 5.17 -14.15
N ARG A 15 -0.38 6.20 -14.22
CA ARG A 15 0.91 6.20 -13.51
C ARG A 15 0.70 6.34 -11.99
N PRO A 16 1.56 5.74 -11.15
CA PRO A 16 1.42 5.77 -9.69
C PRO A 16 1.22 7.15 -9.08
N LYS A 17 1.94 8.18 -9.56
CA LYS A 17 1.78 9.57 -9.07
C LYS A 17 0.41 10.17 -9.37
N ILE A 18 -0.18 9.82 -10.53
CA ILE A 18 -1.52 10.29 -10.91
C ILE A 18 -2.57 9.58 -10.06
N LEU A 19 -2.42 8.27 -9.86
CA LEU A 19 -3.29 7.48 -8.98
C LEU A 19 -3.25 8.00 -7.54
N ALA A 20 -2.06 8.26 -6.99
CA ALA A 20 -1.88 8.82 -5.66
C ALA A 20 -2.62 10.15 -5.49
N ALA A 21 -2.47 11.07 -6.45
CA ALA A 21 -3.17 12.35 -6.43
C ALA A 21 -4.71 12.18 -6.53
N ALA A 22 -5.19 11.27 -7.37
CA ALA A 22 -6.62 10.97 -7.50
C ALA A 22 -7.21 10.39 -6.22
N ILE A 23 -6.52 9.41 -5.60
CA ILE A 23 -6.95 8.79 -4.35
C ILE A 23 -6.97 9.83 -3.22
N ALA A 24 -5.92 10.64 -3.09
CA ALA A 24 -5.86 11.72 -2.10
C ALA A 24 -6.98 12.76 -2.31
N GLY A 25 -7.25 13.13 -3.57
CA GLY A 25 -8.34 14.04 -3.93
C GLY A 25 -9.72 13.49 -3.55
N ILE A 26 -10.00 12.21 -3.87
CA ILE A 26 -11.25 11.55 -3.47
C ILE A 26 -11.36 11.47 -1.93
N ALA A 27 -10.26 11.15 -1.25
CA ALA A 27 -10.21 11.09 0.21
C ALA A 27 -10.31 12.47 0.88
N ALA A 28 -10.16 13.58 0.15
CA ALA A 28 -10.38 14.93 0.67
C ALA A 28 -11.83 15.42 0.51
N LEU A 29 -12.67 14.71 -0.25
CA LEU A 29 -14.06 15.11 -0.46
C LEU A 29 -14.90 14.97 0.82
N PRO A 30 -15.70 15.98 1.19
CA PRO A 30 -16.44 16.01 2.45
C PRO A 30 -17.58 14.99 2.50
N ASN A 31 -18.09 14.58 1.34
CA ASN A 31 -19.20 13.64 1.18
C ASN A 31 -18.77 12.19 0.96
N VAL A 32 -17.46 11.91 0.98
CA VAL A 32 -16.92 10.56 0.79
C VAL A 32 -16.67 9.94 2.15
N VAL A 33 -17.29 8.78 2.42
CA VAL A 33 -17.03 7.98 3.62
C VAL A 33 -15.99 6.90 3.28
N LEU A 34 -14.88 6.90 4.01
CA LEU A 34 -13.82 5.89 3.92
C LEU A 34 -13.66 5.26 5.30
N GLY A 35 -13.61 3.93 5.36
CA GLY A 35 -13.40 3.21 6.62
C GLY A 35 -12.11 3.64 7.32
N GLU A 36 -10.97 3.41 6.65
CA GLU A 36 -9.65 3.71 7.21
C GLU A 36 -8.99 4.87 6.47
N ARG A 37 -9.58 6.08 6.59
CA ARG A 37 -9.14 7.26 5.82
C ARG A 37 -7.65 7.56 5.97
N LEU A 38 -7.12 7.53 7.20
CA LEU A 38 -5.72 7.81 7.45
C LEU A 38 -4.80 6.79 6.77
N ALA A 39 -5.16 5.50 6.84
CA ALA A 39 -4.40 4.45 6.17
C ALA A 39 -4.44 4.60 4.64
N VAL A 40 -5.58 4.99 4.07
CA VAL A 40 -5.71 5.28 2.63
C VAL A 40 -4.83 6.46 2.20
N LEU A 41 -4.79 7.53 2.98
CA LEU A 41 -3.95 8.70 2.70
C LEU A 41 -2.46 8.35 2.80
N ALA A 42 -2.05 7.61 3.84
CA ALA A 42 -0.69 7.11 3.98
C ALA A 42 -0.30 6.19 2.81
N ALA A 43 -1.20 5.29 2.39
CA ALA A 43 -0.98 4.40 1.26
C ALA A 43 -0.84 5.17 -0.06
N ALA A 44 -1.62 6.24 -0.26
CA ALA A 44 -1.50 7.10 -1.43
C ALA A 44 -0.14 7.82 -1.48
N GLU A 45 0.38 8.26 -0.34
CA GLU A 45 1.72 8.86 -0.25
C GLU A 45 2.82 7.85 -0.62
N GLN A 46 2.75 6.62 -0.12
CA GLN A 46 3.71 5.56 -0.47
C GLN A 46 3.59 5.13 -1.94
N LEU A 47 2.37 5.08 -2.50
CA LEU A 47 2.14 4.83 -3.93
C LEU A 47 2.83 5.89 -4.80
N ALA A 48 2.81 7.17 -4.39
CA ALA A 48 3.54 8.23 -5.09
C ALA A 48 5.07 8.02 -5.08
N ARG A 49 5.58 7.27 -4.09
CA ARG A 49 6.98 6.87 -3.93
C ARG A 49 7.32 5.53 -4.61
N GLY A 50 6.35 4.89 -5.27
CA GLY A 50 6.54 3.69 -6.06
C GLY A 50 6.23 2.38 -5.35
N TRP A 51 5.61 2.43 -4.17
CA TRP A 51 5.04 1.22 -3.55
C TRP A 51 3.83 0.75 -4.34
N ASP A 52 3.54 -0.55 -4.28
CA ASP A 52 2.22 -1.02 -4.69
C ASP A 52 1.19 -0.53 -3.66
N PHE A 53 0.01 -0.12 -4.11
CA PHE A 53 -0.99 0.48 -3.23
C PHE A 53 -1.56 -0.51 -2.22
N ALA A 54 -1.74 -1.79 -2.61
CA ALA A 54 -2.24 -2.81 -1.69
C ALA A 54 -1.22 -3.08 -0.58
N ASP A 55 0.06 -3.17 -0.96
CA ASP A 55 1.18 -3.34 -0.04
C ASP A 55 1.27 -2.17 0.95
N ALA A 56 1.19 -0.93 0.44
CA ALA A 56 1.22 0.28 1.24
C ALA A 56 0.02 0.41 2.18
N LEU A 57 -1.18 0.03 1.72
CA LEU A 57 -2.38 0.04 2.55
C LEU A 57 -2.30 -1.01 3.66
N HIS A 58 -1.84 -2.21 3.34
CA HIS A 58 -1.66 -3.27 4.32
C HIS A 58 -0.62 -2.87 5.38
N HIS A 59 0.48 -2.23 4.97
CA HIS A 59 1.47 -1.68 5.90
C HIS A 59 0.90 -0.55 6.78
N ALA A 60 0.08 0.35 6.21
CA ALA A 60 -0.53 1.42 6.98
C ALA A 60 -1.55 0.89 8.01
N LEU A 61 -2.27 -0.19 7.68
CA LEU A 61 -3.24 -0.84 8.56
C LEU A 61 -2.58 -1.68 9.66
N SER A 62 -1.34 -2.12 9.47
CA SER A 62 -0.58 -2.84 10.49
C SER A 62 0.18 -1.93 11.46
N ALA A 63 0.00 -0.62 11.36
CA ALA A 63 0.58 0.33 12.30
C ALA A 63 0.12 0.00 13.74
N GLY A 64 1.09 -0.34 14.61
CA GLY A 64 0.84 -0.76 15.99
C GLY A 64 0.88 -2.28 16.22
N CYS A 65 1.11 -3.08 15.19
CA CYS A 65 1.48 -4.48 15.34
C CYS A 65 2.99 -4.64 15.53
N ASP A 66 3.40 -5.55 16.42
CA ASP A 66 4.82 -5.85 16.67
C ASP A 66 5.50 -6.54 15.47
N GLU A 67 4.71 -7.23 14.63
CA GLU A 67 5.20 -7.92 13.45
C GLU A 67 4.23 -7.72 12.26
N PHE A 68 4.79 -7.44 11.08
CA PHE A 68 4.04 -7.46 9.82
C PHE A 68 4.38 -8.71 9.03
N VAL A 69 3.32 -9.43 8.65
CA VAL A 69 3.44 -10.75 8.07
C VAL A 69 2.71 -10.80 6.73
N THR A 70 3.42 -11.12 5.65
CA THR A 70 2.85 -11.22 4.31
C THR A 70 3.09 -12.59 3.68
N LEU A 71 2.10 -13.06 2.91
CA LEU A 71 2.21 -14.23 2.04
C LEU A 71 2.71 -13.86 0.64
N ASP A 72 2.79 -12.57 0.32
CA ASP A 72 3.30 -12.06 -0.95
C ASP A 72 4.84 -11.99 -0.91
N THR A 73 5.48 -12.93 -1.58
CA THR A 73 6.95 -13.02 -1.62
C THR A 73 7.61 -11.85 -2.33
N ASP A 74 6.89 -11.16 -3.23
CA ASP A 74 7.44 -10.03 -3.98
C ASP A 74 7.27 -8.72 -3.21
N HIS A 75 6.19 -8.56 -2.44
CA HIS A 75 6.08 -7.51 -1.42
C HIS A 75 7.22 -7.64 -0.40
N ALA A 76 7.44 -8.85 0.13
CA ALA A 76 8.50 -9.11 1.07
C ALA A 76 9.89 -8.68 0.59
N LYS A 77 10.26 -9.04 -0.66
CA LYS A 77 11.53 -8.64 -1.28
C LYS A 77 11.65 -7.12 -1.44
N ARG A 78 10.55 -6.45 -1.82
CA ARG A 78 10.52 -4.99 -2.01
C ARG A 78 10.70 -4.26 -0.68
N ALA A 79 10.01 -4.69 0.36
CA ALA A 79 10.14 -4.09 1.69
C ALA A 79 11.56 -4.27 2.27
N ALA A 80 12.17 -5.45 2.16
CA ALA A 80 13.57 -5.68 2.57
C ALA A 80 14.56 -4.70 1.92
N LYS A 81 14.30 -4.32 0.65
CA LYS A 81 15.12 -3.34 -0.08
C LYS A 81 14.99 -1.91 0.47
N HIS A 82 13.87 -1.59 1.12
CA HIS A 82 13.56 -0.24 1.63
C HIS A 82 13.81 -0.07 3.13
N THR A 83 13.73 -1.12 3.94
CA THR A 83 13.95 -1.05 5.40
C THR A 83 15.38 -1.35 5.84
N GLY A 84 16.25 -1.85 4.95
CA GLY A 84 17.61 -2.30 5.32
C GLY A 84 17.61 -3.50 6.29
N GLY A 85 16.43 -4.04 6.60
CA GLY A 85 16.20 -5.17 7.48
C GLY A 85 16.19 -6.49 6.73
N THR A 86 16.70 -7.53 7.38
CA THR A 86 16.72 -8.89 6.84
C THR A 86 15.32 -9.50 6.92
N ALA A 87 14.60 -9.51 5.78
CA ALA A 87 13.37 -10.28 5.66
C ALA A 87 13.69 -11.76 5.90
N THR A 88 13.35 -12.27 7.08
CA THR A 88 13.63 -13.66 7.45
C THR A 88 12.44 -14.50 7.00
N ALA A 89 12.66 -15.32 5.96
CA ALA A 89 11.64 -16.22 5.45
C ALA A 89 11.51 -17.44 6.39
N VAL A 90 10.38 -17.52 7.10
CA VAL A 90 9.90 -18.77 7.72
C VAL A 90 9.06 -19.47 6.64
N PRO A 91 9.01 -20.81 6.53
CA PRO A 91 8.41 -21.44 5.36
C PRO A 91 6.92 -21.06 5.29
N LYS A 92 6.54 -20.45 4.15
CA LYS A 92 5.24 -19.81 3.80
C LYS A 92 4.94 -18.41 4.35
N VAL A 93 5.82 -17.80 5.14
CA VAL A 93 5.50 -16.54 5.83
C VAL A 93 6.73 -15.63 5.90
N VAL A 94 6.68 -14.44 5.31
CA VAL A 94 7.80 -13.48 5.37
C VAL A 94 7.50 -12.37 6.36
N ARG A 95 8.44 -12.14 7.28
CA ARG A 95 8.43 -11.06 8.28
C ARG A 95 9.13 -9.82 7.73
N LEU A 96 8.49 -8.67 7.90
CA LEU A 96 9.00 -7.35 7.51
C LEU A 96 9.25 -6.46 8.72
#